data_AF-A0A8S3T979-F1
#
_entry.id   AF-A0A8S3T979-F1
#
_cell.length_a   1.000
_cell.length_b   1.000
_cell.length_c   1.000
_cell.angle_alpha   90.00
_cell.angle_beta   90.00
_cell.angle_gamma   90.00
#
_symmetry.space_group_name_H-M   'P 1'
#
loop_
_entity.id
_entity.type
_entity.pdbx_description
1 polymer ?
#
loop_
_entity_poly.entity_id
_entity_poly.type
_entity_poly.pdbx_seq_one_letter_code
_entity_poly.pdbx_strand_id
1 'polypeptide(L)'
;MSSKSVLEHFTVPDDFQNGNTFKGKCMHCGTLISGSYKVTSNFVTHMKRKHRDLYILHSENKEIQPTLTQCIKKSVKYSPSDPKQLEMTNALIMFIAGDLLPLSIVESEEFKNLMEKADTKYQCVLSEGNLRDILNVYKLYIDGKYLKEM
;
A
#
# COMPACT_ATOMS: atom_id res chain seq x y z
N MET A 1 -3.99 14.46 -19.35
CA MET A 1 -2.92 14.56 -20.36
C MET A 1 -2.73 13.17 -20.97
N SER A 2 -2.88 13.06 -22.29
CA SER A 2 -2.95 11.77 -22.99
C SER A 2 -1.61 11.04 -22.90
N SER A 3 -1.60 9.82 -22.34
CA SER A 3 -0.41 8.98 -22.30
C SER A 3 -0.03 8.58 -23.73
N LYS A 4 1.05 9.16 -24.26
CA LYS A 4 1.52 8.87 -25.62
C LYS A 4 1.82 7.38 -25.77
N SER A 5 1.15 6.73 -26.71
CA SER A 5 1.30 5.30 -26.96
C SER A 5 2.60 5.05 -27.73
N VAL A 6 3.31 3.95 -27.42
CA VAL A 6 4.54 3.54 -28.15
C VAL A 6 4.27 3.34 -29.65
N LEU A 7 3.02 3.06 -30.02
CA LEU A 7 2.58 2.92 -31.41
C LEU A 7 2.64 4.24 -32.20
N GLU A 8 2.69 5.41 -31.57
CA GLU A 8 2.82 6.72 -32.24
C GLU A 8 4.16 6.87 -33.00
N HIS A 9 5.14 6.01 -32.72
CA HIS A 9 6.43 5.97 -33.42
C HIS A 9 6.46 4.99 -34.61
N PHE A 10 5.31 4.41 -34.96
CA PHE A 10 5.19 3.40 -36.00
C PHE A 10 4.08 3.77 -36.98
N THR A 11 4.38 3.64 -38.28
CA THR A 11 3.35 3.63 -39.32
C THR A 11 2.72 2.24 -39.35
N VAL A 12 1.45 2.16 -39.00
CA VAL A 12 0.66 0.92 -38.95
C VAL A 12 -0.39 0.95 -40.07
N PRO A 13 -0.65 -0.16 -40.78
CA PRO A 13 -1.73 -0.22 -41.76
C PRO A 13 -3.11 -0.08 -41.06
N ASP A 14 -4.02 0.70 -41.67
CA ASP A 14 -5.38 0.90 -41.18
C ASP A 14 -6.27 -0.35 -41.35
N ASP A 15 -5.89 -1.23 -42.29
CA ASP A 15 -6.66 -2.43 -42.61
C ASP A 15 -6.26 -3.61 -41.70
N PHE A 16 -7.12 -3.92 -40.74
CA PHE A 16 -7.90 -5.17 -40.71
C PHE A 16 -8.43 -5.40 -39.28
N GLN A 17 -9.73 -5.16 -39.14
CA GLN A 17 -10.53 -5.57 -37.99
C GLN A 17 -10.65 -7.10 -37.97
N ASN A 18 -9.65 -7.81 -37.46
CA ASN A 18 -9.82 -9.10 -36.78
C ASN A 18 -8.47 -9.69 -36.40
N GLY A 19 -8.11 -9.64 -35.11
CA GLY A 19 -7.22 -10.60 -34.45
C GLY A 19 -5.79 -10.82 -34.97
N ASN A 20 -5.41 -10.25 -36.10
CA ASN A 20 -4.19 -10.63 -36.83
C ASN A 20 -2.99 -9.77 -36.44
N THR A 21 -1.83 -10.40 -36.52
CA THR A 21 -0.55 -9.72 -36.40
C THR A 21 -0.35 -8.78 -37.59
N PHE A 22 -0.02 -7.52 -37.33
CA PHE A 22 0.32 -6.54 -38.35
C PHE A 22 1.82 -6.24 -38.32
N LYS A 23 2.36 -5.70 -39.42
CA LYS A 23 3.73 -5.19 -39.49
C LYS A 23 3.72 -3.67 -39.42
N GLY A 24 4.23 -3.09 -38.34
CA GLY A 24 4.42 -1.64 -38.20
C GLY A 24 5.82 -1.24 -38.66
N LYS A 25 5.92 -0.15 -39.43
CA LYS A 25 7.20 0.42 -39.86
C LYS A 25 7.66 1.48 -38.86
N CYS A 26 8.86 1.31 -38.30
CA CYS A 26 9.44 2.33 -37.40
C CYS A 26 9.72 3.63 -38.17
N MET A 27 9.29 4.77 -37.63
CA MET A 27 9.52 6.08 -38.24
C MET A 27 10.97 6.58 -38.11
N HIS A 28 11.76 5.99 -37.19
CA HIS A 28 13.13 6.45 -36.88
C HIS A 28 14.22 5.65 -37.61
N CYS A 29 13.96 4.38 -37.93
CA CYS A 29 14.94 3.52 -38.62
C CYS A 29 14.35 2.72 -39.80
N GLY A 30 13.05 2.85 -40.07
CA GLY A 30 12.38 2.15 -41.18
C GLY A 30 12.20 0.64 -40.98
N THR A 31 12.64 0.06 -39.85
CA THR A 31 12.54 -1.38 -39.59
C THR A 31 11.07 -1.81 -39.46
N LEU A 32 10.70 -2.91 -40.10
CA LEU A 32 9.37 -3.52 -39.99
C LEU A 32 9.30 -4.46 -38.78
N ILE A 33 8.28 -4.28 -37.94
CA ILE A 33 8.08 -5.05 -36.71
C ILE A 33 6.70 -5.67 -36.72
N SER A 34 6.65 -6.99 -36.61
CA SER A 34 5.39 -7.71 -36.43
C SER A 34 4.87 -7.58 -35.00
N GLY A 35 3.59 -7.30 -34.82
CA GLY A 35 2.95 -7.21 -33.51
C GLY A 35 1.43 -7.16 -33.61
N SER A 36 0.77 -6.85 -32.49
CA SER A 36 -0.70 -6.73 -32.41
C SER A 36 -1.07 -5.48 -31.63
N TYR A 37 -2.25 -4.92 -31.87
CA TYR A 37 -2.73 -3.73 -31.14
C TYR A 37 -2.94 -4.04 -29.64
N LYS A 38 -3.22 -5.29 -29.30
CA LYS A 38 -3.39 -5.74 -27.91
C LYS A 38 -2.05 -5.94 -27.17
N VAL A 39 -0.95 -6.16 -27.91
CA VAL A 39 0.35 -6.52 -27.34
C VAL A 39 1.46 -5.72 -28.01
N THR A 40 1.97 -4.71 -27.29
CA THR A 40 2.97 -3.76 -27.81
C THR A 40 4.41 -4.11 -27.44
N SER A 41 4.67 -5.28 -26.84
CA SER A 41 5.98 -5.69 -26.31
C SER A 41 7.10 -5.64 -27.35
N ASN A 42 6.82 -6.05 -28.59
CA ASN A 42 7.78 -6.04 -29.69
C ASN A 42 8.21 -4.60 -30.06
N PHE A 43 7.24 -3.68 -30.14
CA PHE A 43 7.48 -2.27 -30.42
C PHE A 43 8.26 -1.58 -29.29
N VAL A 44 7.89 -1.85 -28.04
CA VAL A 44 8.63 -1.39 -26.85
C VAL A 44 10.07 -1.89 -26.86
N THR A 45 10.27 -3.18 -27.15
CA THR A 45 11.60 -3.81 -27.17
C THR A 45 12.47 -3.19 -28.24
N HIS A 46 11.92 -2.91 -29.42
CA HIS A 46 12.64 -2.22 -30.47
C HIS A 46 13.07 -0.80 -30.06
N MET A 47 12.15 0.00 -29.51
CA MET A 47 12.46 1.35 -29.04
C MET A 47 13.56 1.32 -27.98
N LYS A 48 13.50 0.39 -27.00
CA LYS A 48 14.56 0.22 -26.00
C LYS A 48 15.94 -0.11 -26.58
N ARG A 49 15.99 -0.91 -27.67
CA ARG A 49 17.24 -1.42 -28.24
C ARG A 49 17.87 -0.49 -29.28
N LYS A 50 17.05 0.15 -30.12
CA LYS A 50 17.51 0.95 -31.28
C LYS A 50 17.33 2.44 -31.08
N HIS A 51 16.43 2.85 -30.20
CA HIS A 51 16.04 4.25 -29.97
C HIS A 51 15.94 4.55 -28.47
N ARG A 52 16.99 4.15 -27.72
CA ARG A 52 17.00 4.21 -26.25
C ARG A 52 16.74 5.63 -25.74
N ASP A 53 17.33 6.63 -26.38
CA ASP A 53 17.20 8.04 -25.97
C ASP A 53 15.76 8.53 -26.11
N LEU A 54 15.08 8.16 -27.20
CA LEU A 54 13.66 8.47 -27.42
C LEU A 54 12.75 7.73 -26.45
N TYR A 55 13.09 6.48 -26.11
CA TYR A 55 12.36 5.69 -25.12
C TYR A 55 12.49 6.29 -23.71
N ILE A 56 13.68 6.72 -23.31
CA ILE A 56 13.92 7.32 -21.99
C ILE A 56 13.08 8.59 -21.83
N LEU A 57 13.17 9.52 -22.80
CA LEU A 57 12.46 10.81 -22.80
C LEU A 57 10.94 10.68 -22.61
N HIS A 58 10.35 9.57 -23.09
CA HIS A 58 8.90 9.32 -23.00
C HIS A 58 8.52 8.38 -21.85
N SER A 59 9.49 7.80 -21.14
CA SER A 59 9.25 6.83 -20.04
C SER A 59 9.19 7.46 -18.65
N GLU A 60 9.67 8.69 -18.49
CA GLU A 60 9.79 9.39 -17.19
C GLU A 60 8.45 9.73 -16.51
N ASN A 61 7.31 9.44 -17.15
CA ASN A 61 5.97 9.67 -16.61
C ASN A 61 5.12 8.40 -16.43
N LYS A 62 5.72 7.20 -16.45
CA LYS A 62 4.95 5.97 -16.14
C LYS A 62 4.94 5.72 -14.64
N GLU A 63 3.74 5.58 -14.08
CA GLU A 63 3.58 5.05 -12.73
C GLU A 63 4.24 3.67 -12.66
N ILE A 64 5.30 3.57 -11.85
CA ILE A 64 6.05 2.33 -11.67
C ILE A 64 5.17 1.40 -10.85
N GLN A 65 4.70 0.31 -11.47
CA GLN A 65 3.96 -0.71 -10.74
C GLN A 65 4.88 -1.27 -9.63
N PRO A 66 4.42 -1.28 -8.35
CA PRO A 66 5.24 -1.77 -7.26
C PRO A 66 5.54 -3.26 -7.43
N THR A 67 6.75 -3.65 -7.04
CA THR A 67 7.16 -5.07 -7.04
C THR A 67 6.36 -5.87 -6.02
N LEU A 68 6.24 -7.19 -6.23
CA LEU A 68 5.59 -8.11 -5.26
C LEU A 68 6.15 -7.91 -3.84
N THR A 69 7.47 -7.73 -3.72
CA THR A 69 8.14 -7.46 -2.45
C THR A 69 7.71 -6.13 -1.81
N GLN A 70 7.48 -5.07 -2.60
CA GLN A 70 6.98 -3.79 -2.09
C GLN A 70 5.52 -3.88 -1.63
N CYS A 71 4.70 -4.69 -2.30
CA CYS A 71 3.32 -4.95 -1.88
C CYS A 71 3.26 -5.75 -0.57
N ILE A 72 4.14 -6.75 -0.41
CA ILE A 72 4.21 -7.57 0.81
C ILE A 72 4.77 -6.78 2.00
N LYS A 73 5.75 -5.89 1.77
CA LYS A 73 6.38 -5.09 2.84
C LYS A 73 5.51 -3.97 3.40
N LYS A 74 4.51 -3.49 2.66
CA LYS A 74 3.53 -2.53 3.18
C LYS A 74 2.48 -3.30 4.00
N SER A 75 2.82 -3.68 5.23
CA SER A 75 1.80 -4.02 6.21
C SER A 75 0.99 -2.75 6.50
N VAL A 76 -0.19 -2.65 5.90
CA VAL A 76 -1.12 -1.56 6.20
C VAL A 76 -1.53 -1.73 7.67
N LYS A 77 -1.23 -0.70 8.47
CA LYS A 77 -1.64 -0.62 9.87
C LYS A 77 -3.16 -0.60 9.95
N TYR A 78 -3.73 -1.11 11.05
CA TYR A 78 -5.17 -1.09 11.23
C TYR A 78 -5.70 0.35 11.27
N SER A 79 -6.90 0.54 10.70
CA SER A 79 -7.65 1.79 10.87
C SER A 79 -8.09 1.92 12.35
N PRO A 80 -8.22 3.14 12.90
CA PRO A 80 -8.82 3.34 14.22
C PRO A 80 -10.23 2.75 14.37
N SER A 81 -10.96 2.59 13.27
CA SER A 81 -12.31 1.99 13.25
C SER A 81 -12.30 0.48 12.98
N ASP A 82 -11.13 -0.14 12.83
CA ASP A 82 -11.01 -1.57 12.60
C ASP A 82 -11.43 -2.35 13.87
N PRO A 83 -12.28 -3.38 13.77
CA PRO A 83 -12.74 -4.14 14.93
C PRO A 83 -11.59 -4.72 15.76
N LYS A 84 -10.53 -5.21 15.10
CA LYS A 84 -9.38 -5.82 15.78
C LYS A 84 -8.53 -4.77 16.48
N GLN A 85 -8.40 -3.57 15.91
CA GLN A 85 -7.76 -2.43 16.56
C GLN A 85 -8.50 -2.06 17.85
N LEU A 86 -9.83 -2.03 17.82
CA LEU A 86 -10.66 -1.72 18.98
C LEU A 86 -10.56 -2.80 20.06
N GLU A 87 -10.66 -4.08 19.69
CA GLU A 87 -10.52 -5.21 20.62
C GLU A 87 -9.16 -5.20 21.35
N MET A 88 -8.07 -5.03 20.61
CA MET A 88 -6.73 -4.96 21.19
C MET A 88 -6.57 -3.73 22.10
N THR A 89 -7.14 -2.59 21.72
CA THR A 89 -7.08 -1.37 22.53
C THR A 89 -7.88 -1.52 23.82
N ASN A 90 -9.07 -2.13 23.77
CA ASN A 90 -9.87 -2.41 24.97
C ASN A 90 -9.15 -3.38 25.90
N ALA A 91 -8.54 -4.45 25.37
CA ALA A 91 -7.74 -5.37 26.18
C ALA A 91 -6.55 -4.67 26.86
N LEU A 92 -5.88 -3.75 26.15
CA LEU A 92 -4.80 -2.94 26.71
C LEU A 92 -5.29 -2.00 27.82
N ILE A 93 -6.44 -1.34 27.62
CA ILE A 93 -7.07 -0.49 28.63
C ILE A 93 -7.38 -1.30 29.89
N MET A 94 -7.96 -2.49 29.73
CA MET A 94 -8.28 -3.40 30.83
C MET A 94 -7.03 -3.89 31.57
N PHE A 95 -5.95 -4.18 30.85
CA PHE A 95 -4.66 -4.53 31.45
C PHE A 95 -4.09 -3.37 32.28
N ILE A 96 -4.06 -2.16 31.72
CA ILE A 96 -3.54 -0.98 32.42
C ILE A 96 -4.39 -0.68 33.65
N ALA A 97 -5.70 -0.61 33.49
CA ALA A 97 -6.60 -0.19 34.57
C ALA A 97 -6.80 -1.31 35.63
N GLY A 98 -6.86 -2.58 35.22
CA GLY A 98 -7.03 -3.71 36.11
C GLY A 98 -5.81 -3.96 37.00
N ASP A 99 -4.61 -3.85 36.42
CA ASP A 99 -3.35 -4.03 37.15
C ASP A 99 -2.80 -2.69 37.72
N LEU A 100 -3.58 -1.60 37.60
CA LEU A 100 -3.23 -0.25 38.06
C LEU A 100 -1.86 0.24 37.56
N LEU A 101 -1.54 -0.07 36.31
CA LEU A 101 -0.24 0.25 35.72
C LEU A 101 -0.17 1.73 35.31
N PRO A 102 1.01 2.38 35.42
CA PRO A 102 1.16 3.74 34.96
C PRO A 102 0.97 3.81 33.44
N LEU A 103 0.32 4.88 32.96
CA LEU A 103 0.10 5.12 31.53
C LEU A 103 1.41 5.16 30.73
N SER A 104 2.54 5.48 31.37
CA SER A 104 3.86 5.48 30.74
C SER A 104 4.30 4.09 30.24
N ILE A 105 3.66 3.00 30.68
CA ILE A 105 4.03 1.65 30.24
C ILE A 105 3.89 1.45 28.73
N VAL A 106 2.95 2.13 28.09
CA VAL A 106 2.79 2.05 26.63
C VAL A 106 3.86 2.82 25.86
N GLU A 107 4.60 3.69 26.54
CA GLU A 107 5.67 4.49 25.96
C GLU A 107 7.02 3.76 26.02
N SER A 108 7.16 2.75 26.88
CA SER A 108 8.35 1.90 27.01
C SER A 108 8.74 1.26 25.67
N GLU A 109 10.03 1.23 25.39
CA GLU A 109 10.57 0.62 24.17
C GLU A 109 10.37 -0.90 24.17
N GLU A 110 10.49 -1.53 25.33
CA GLU A 110 10.25 -2.97 25.52
C GLU A 110 8.80 -3.33 25.22
N PHE A 111 7.85 -2.52 25.71
CA PHE A 111 6.43 -2.70 25.41
C PHE A 111 6.15 -2.50 23.92
N LYS A 112 6.69 -1.44 23.30
CA LYS A 112 6.53 -1.20 21.86
C LYS A 112 7.08 -2.36 21.02
N ASN A 113 8.25 -2.90 21.39
CA ASN A 113 8.85 -4.06 20.74
C ASN A 113 7.96 -5.31 20.90
N LEU A 114 7.42 -5.56 22.10
CA LEU A 114 6.46 -6.65 22.33
C LEU A 114 5.25 -6.51 21.39
N MET A 115 4.64 -5.33 21.32
CA MET A 115 3.47 -5.08 20.47
C MET A 115 3.80 -5.22 18.97
N GLU A 116 4.98 -4.77 18.54
CA GLU A 116 5.43 -4.93 17.16
C GLU A 116 5.60 -6.42 16.78
N LYS A 117 6.12 -7.23 17.70
CA LYS A 117 6.28 -8.68 17.48
C LYS A 117 4.96 -9.45 17.58
N ALA A 118 4.06 -9.03 18.46
CA ALA A 118 2.76 -9.66 18.65
C ALA A 118 1.83 -9.38 17.45
N ASP A 119 1.69 -8.12 17.04
CA ASP A 119 0.92 -7.75 15.85
C ASP A 119 1.52 -6.51 15.16
N THR A 120 2.26 -6.77 14.08
CA THR A 120 2.87 -5.72 13.24
C THR A 120 1.88 -4.72 12.66
N LYS A 121 0.59 -5.03 12.57
CA LYS A 121 -0.44 -4.13 12.03
C LYS A 121 -1.09 -3.25 13.10
N TYR A 122 -1.01 -3.62 14.37
CA TYR A 122 -1.53 -2.82 15.47
C TYR A 122 -0.79 -1.48 15.58
N GLN A 123 -1.53 -0.44 15.97
CA GLN A 123 -1.00 0.84 16.37
C GLN A 123 -1.46 1.14 17.77
N CYS A 124 -0.53 1.32 18.70
CA CYS A 124 -0.90 1.80 20.02
C CYS A 124 -1.30 3.28 19.90
N VAL A 125 -2.61 3.54 19.87
CA VAL A 125 -3.19 4.88 19.86
C VAL A 125 -3.85 5.07 21.22
N LEU A 126 -3.12 5.60 22.20
CA LEU A 126 -3.77 6.20 23.35
C LEU A 126 -4.16 7.63 22.95
N SER A 127 -5.35 7.77 22.37
CA SER A 127 -5.92 9.09 22.09
C SER A 127 -6.45 9.72 23.40
N GLU A 128 -6.66 11.04 23.41
CA GLU A 128 -7.35 11.73 24.51
C GLU A 128 -8.76 11.14 24.81
N GLY A 129 -9.38 10.47 23.82
CA GLY A 129 -10.61 9.71 24.02
C GLY A 129 -10.40 8.49 24.92
N ASN A 130 -9.37 7.69 24.65
CA ASN A 130 -9.06 6.47 25.41
C ASN A 130 -8.58 6.79 26.84
N LEU A 131 -7.98 7.96 27.05
CA LEU A 131 -7.62 8.45 28.38
C LEU A 131 -8.85 8.66 29.27
N ARG A 132 -9.98 9.12 28.72
CA ARG A 132 -11.23 9.25 29.50
C ARG A 132 -11.76 7.89 29.93
N ASP A 133 -11.71 6.90 29.04
CA ASP A 133 -12.17 5.55 29.36
C ASP A 133 -11.30 4.91 30.45
N ILE A 134 -9.97 5.06 30.34
CA ILE A 134 -9.05 4.62 31.38
C ILE A 134 -9.37 5.32 32.71
N LEU A 135 -9.48 6.66 32.72
CA LEU A 135 -9.81 7.43 33.93
C LEU A 135 -11.17 7.03 34.53
N ASN A 136 -12.16 6.71 33.71
CA ASN A 136 -13.47 6.23 34.15
C ASN A 136 -13.35 4.85 34.81
N VAL A 137 -12.58 3.92 34.23
CA VAL A 137 -12.32 2.61 34.83
C VAL A 137 -11.56 2.74 36.16
N TYR A 138 -10.52 3.58 36.22
CA TYR A 138 -9.83 3.91 37.47
C TYR A 138 -10.77 4.47 38.53
N LYS A 139 -11.68 5.37 38.14
CA LYS A 139 -12.68 5.94 39.03
C LYS A 139 -13.64 4.86 39.57
N LEU A 140 -14.11 3.95 38.71
CA LEU A 140 -14.94 2.82 39.14
C LEU A 140 -14.21 1.86 40.08
N TYR A 141 -12.90 1.67 39.88
CA TYR A 141 -12.05 0.86 40.74
C TYR A 141 -11.87 1.52 42.11
N ILE A 142 -11.53 2.82 42.15
CA ILE A 142 -11.40 3.60 43.39
C ILE A 142 -12.74 3.66 44.15
N ASP A 143 -13.86 3.81 43.45
CA ASP A 143 -15.20 3.87 44.04
C ASP A 143 -15.72 2.48 44.49
N GLY A 144 -14.92 1.40 44.33
CA GLY A 144 -15.27 0.04 44.76
C GLY A 144 -16.43 -0.58 43.98
N LYS A 145 -16.77 -0.03 42.82
CA LYS A 145 -17.91 -0.48 41.98
C LYS A 145 -17.49 -1.51 40.94
N TYR A 146 -16.21 -1.57 40.59
CA TYR A 146 -15.72 -2.44 39.52
C TYR A 146 -15.90 -3.93 39.80
N LEU A 147 -15.79 -4.36 41.06
CA LEU A 147 -15.96 -5.77 41.47
C LEU A 147 -17.42 -6.24 41.55
N LYS A 148 -18.41 -5.36 41.31
CA LYS A 148 -19.85 -5.71 41.40
C LYS A 148 -20.50 -5.98 40.04
N GLU A 149 -19.81 -5.75 38.93
CA GLU A 149 -20.37 -5.85 37.57
C GLU A 149 -19.72 -6.95 36.71
N MET A 150 -18.94 -7.85 37.32
CA MET A 150 -18.55 -9.16 36.75
C MET A 150 -19.33 -10.28 37.43
#